data_AF-A0A3B6C259-F1
#
_entry.id   AF-A0A3B6C259-F1
#
_cell.length_a   1.000
_cell.length_b   1.000
_cell.length_c   1.000
_cell.angle_alpha   90.00
_cell.angle_beta   90.00
_cell.angle_gamma   90.00
#
_symmetry.space_group_name_H-M   'P 1'
#
loop_
_entity.id
_entity.type
_entity.pdbx_description
1 polymer ?
#
loop_
_entity_poly.entity_id
_entity_poly.type
_entity_poly.pdbx_seq_one_letter_code
_entity_poly.pdbx_strand_id
1 'polypeptide(L)'
;MEKSRVLVVGGTGYIGRRIVKASLAQGHETYVLMRPEIGLDIDKLQMLLSFKAQGARLLEASLDDHQGLVAAVKQVDVVVSAMSGVHFRSHNLHLQLKLVEAIKEAGNVKVG
;
A
#
# COMPACT_ATOMS: atom_id res chain seq x y z
N MET A 1 9.08 4.63 -20.43
CA MET A 1 9.32 4.23 -19.02
C MET A 1 8.86 2.80 -18.84
N GLU A 2 9.70 1.97 -18.25
CA GLU A 2 9.34 0.61 -17.85
C GLU A 2 8.18 0.63 -16.84
N LYS A 3 7.23 -0.31 -16.95
CA LYS A 3 6.13 -0.41 -16.00
C LYS A 3 6.62 -1.13 -14.75
N SER A 4 6.61 -0.43 -13.62
CA SER A 4 6.87 -1.03 -12.31
C SER A 4 5.61 -1.66 -11.71
N ARG A 5 5.80 -2.67 -10.86
CA ARG A 5 4.80 -3.13 -9.89
C ARG A 5 4.83 -2.21 -8.68
N VAL A 6 3.72 -1.56 -8.37
CA VAL A 6 3.65 -0.51 -7.34
C VAL A 6 2.74 -0.94 -6.21
N LEU A 7 3.24 -0.97 -4.98
CA LEU A 7 2.42 -1.10 -3.77
C LEU A 7 2.07 0.28 -3.20
N VAL A 8 0.79 0.57 -3.03
CA VAL A 8 0.32 1.77 -2.33
C VAL A 8 -0.17 1.41 -0.93
N VAL A 9 0.53 1.88 0.09
CA VAL A 9 0.14 1.77 1.51
C VAL A 9 -0.71 2.99 1.89
N GLY A 10 -1.88 2.75 2.51
CA GLY A 10 -2.84 3.82 2.80
C GLY A 10 -3.66 4.26 1.58
N GLY A 11 -3.87 3.37 0.62
CA GLY A 11 -4.54 3.66 -0.67
C GLY A 11 -5.98 4.16 -0.57
N THR A 12 -6.67 3.98 0.55
CA THR A 12 -8.03 4.51 0.78
C THR A 12 -8.05 5.92 1.40
N GLY A 13 -6.89 6.45 1.80
CA GLY A 13 -6.76 7.80 2.34
C GLY A 13 -6.95 8.90 1.29
N TYR A 14 -7.02 10.15 1.75
CA TYR A 14 -7.27 11.31 0.88
C TYR A 14 -6.29 11.42 -0.29
N ILE A 15 -4.99 11.28 -0.02
CA ILE A 15 -3.95 11.28 -1.06
C ILE A 15 -3.81 9.90 -1.70
N GLY A 16 -3.82 8.83 -0.90
CA GLY A 16 -3.66 7.45 -1.39
C GLY A 16 -4.60 7.11 -2.54
N ARG A 17 -5.88 7.48 -2.47
CA ARG A 17 -6.85 7.18 -3.53
C ARG A 17 -6.52 7.82 -4.88
N ARG A 18 -5.87 8.98 -4.86
CA ARG A 18 -5.42 9.69 -6.06
C ARG A 18 -4.18 9.04 -6.64
N ILE A 19 -3.27 8.59 -5.77
CA ILE A 19 -2.06 7.84 -6.16
C ILE A 19 -2.46 6.52 -6.82
N VAL A 20 -3.39 5.75 -6.25
CA VAL A 20 -3.86 4.49 -6.85
C VAL A 20 -4.42 4.73 -8.25
N LYS A 21 -5.32 5.72 -8.41
CA LYS A 21 -5.89 6.07 -9.72
C LYS A 21 -4.83 6.49 -10.73
N ALA A 22 -3.87 7.31 -10.32
CA ALA A 22 -2.78 7.74 -11.19
C ALA A 22 -1.88 6.58 -11.60
N SER A 23 -1.55 5.68 -10.67
CA SER A 23 -0.73 4.49 -10.94
C SER A 23 -1.39 3.57 -11.97
N LEU A 24 -2.70 3.29 -11.82
CA LEU A 24 -3.49 2.54 -12.78
C LEU A 24 -3.58 3.24 -14.15
N ALA A 25 -3.88 4.55 -14.17
CA ALA A 25 -3.97 5.32 -15.41
C ALA A 25 -2.65 5.39 -16.19
N GLN A 26 -1.53 5.36 -15.47
CA GLN A 26 -0.19 5.26 -16.05
C GLN A 26 0.18 3.81 -16.43
N GLY A 27 -0.73 2.84 -16.27
CA GLY A 27 -0.52 1.45 -16.68
C GLY A 27 0.48 0.68 -15.82
N HIS A 28 0.71 1.09 -14.58
CA HIS A 28 1.48 0.31 -13.62
C HIS A 28 0.65 -0.85 -13.07
N GLU A 29 1.29 -1.99 -12.85
CA GLU A 29 0.67 -3.07 -12.10
C GLU A 29 0.52 -2.62 -10.64
N THR A 30 -0.72 -2.28 -10.26
CA THR A 30 -0.98 -1.54 -9.03
C THR A 30 -1.53 -2.47 -7.95
N TYR A 31 -0.80 -2.54 -6.84
CA TYR A 31 -1.17 -3.24 -5.63
C TYR A 31 -1.61 -2.23 -4.57
N VAL A 32 -2.67 -2.55 -3.82
CA VAL A 32 -3.16 -1.72 -2.72
C VAL A 32 -3.13 -2.56 -1.45
N LEU A 33 -2.47 -2.04 -0.41
CA LEU A 33 -2.44 -2.71 0.90
C LEU A 33 -3.83 -2.61 1.54
N MET A 34 -4.40 -3.77 1.85
CA MET A 34 -5.67 -3.95 2.55
C MET A 34 -5.36 -4.50 3.94
N ARG A 35 -5.82 -3.82 5.00
CA ARG A 35 -5.67 -4.36 6.37
C ARG A 35 -6.82 -5.33 6.68
N PRO A 36 -6.58 -6.42 7.43
CA PRO A 36 -7.62 -7.40 7.76
C PRO A 36 -8.89 -6.78 8.39
N GLU A 37 -8.72 -5.80 9.27
CA GLU A 37 -9.83 -5.15 9.99
C GLU A 37 -10.60 -4.10 9.17
N ILE A 38 -10.29 -3.91 7.88
CA ILE A 38 -10.93 -2.88 7.04
C ILE A 38 -12.41 -3.15 6.77
N GLY A 39 -12.88 -4.38 6.96
CA GLY A 39 -14.29 -4.75 6.79
C GLY A 39 -15.25 -4.01 7.73
N LEU A 40 -14.72 -3.37 8.78
CA LEU A 40 -15.48 -2.51 9.71
C LEU A 40 -15.79 -1.12 9.13
N ASP A 41 -15.11 -0.72 8.04
CA ASP A 41 -15.29 0.57 7.38
C ASP A 41 -15.82 0.34 5.95
N ILE A 42 -17.14 0.41 5.81
CA ILE A 42 -17.86 0.10 4.58
C ILE A 42 -17.39 1.01 3.42
N ASP A 43 -17.16 2.29 3.68
CA ASP A 43 -16.72 3.26 2.67
C ASP A 43 -15.32 2.90 2.13
N LYS A 44 -14.40 2.53 3.03
CA LYS A 44 -13.06 2.07 2.61
C LYS A 44 -13.13 0.74 1.86
N LEU A 45 -13.98 -0.18 2.28
CA LEU A 45 -14.16 -1.47 1.59
C LEU A 45 -14.72 -1.27 0.18
N GLN A 46 -15.77 -0.45 0.01
CA GLN A 46 -16.32 -0.11 -1.30
C GLN A 46 -15.25 0.54 -2.20
N MET A 47 -14.40 1.41 -1.65
CA MET A 47 -13.30 2.00 -2.39
C MET A 47 -12.28 0.95 -2.87
N LEU A 48 -11.88 0.00 -2.02
CA LEU A 48 -10.98 -1.09 -2.40
C LEU A 48 -11.57 -1.96 -3.51
N LEU A 49 -12.86 -2.32 -3.41
CA LEU A 49 -13.55 -3.07 -4.44
C LEU A 49 -13.62 -2.28 -5.76
N SER A 50 -13.81 -0.96 -5.70
CA SER A 50 -13.76 -0.10 -6.88
C SER A 50 -12.38 -0.10 -7.56
N PHE A 51 -11.28 -0.14 -6.79
CA PHE A 51 -9.94 -0.24 -7.35
C PHE A 51 -9.69 -1.62 -7.96
N LYS A 52 -10.16 -2.68 -7.30
CA LYS A 52 -10.10 -4.04 -7.83
C LYS A 52 -10.83 -4.15 -9.18
N ALA A 53 -12.01 -3.54 -9.29
CA ALA A 53 -12.75 -3.47 -10.56
C ALA A 53 -12.02 -2.67 -11.65
N GLN A 54 -11.16 -1.72 -11.28
CA GLN A 54 -10.28 -0.97 -12.20
C GLN A 54 -8.96 -1.68 -12.51
N GLY A 55 -8.75 -2.91 -12.02
CA GLY A 55 -7.56 -3.72 -12.29
C GLY A 55 -6.48 -3.69 -11.21
N ALA A 56 -6.72 -3.04 -10.06
CA ALA A 56 -5.80 -3.13 -8.93
C ALA A 56 -5.84 -4.52 -8.28
N ARG A 57 -4.72 -4.93 -7.69
CA ARG A 57 -4.62 -6.13 -6.85
C ARG A 57 -4.64 -5.73 -5.39
N LEU A 58 -5.45 -6.42 -4.59
CA LEU A 58 -5.50 -6.18 -3.14
C LEU A 58 -4.53 -7.15 -2.47
N LEU A 59 -3.63 -6.63 -1.64
CA LEU A 59 -2.76 -7.45 -0.80
C LEU A 59 -3.20 -7.28 0.65
N GLU A 60 -3.66 -8.37 1.25
CA GLU A 60 -3.96 -8.39 2.67
C GLU A 60 -2.68 -8.48 3.47
N ALA A 61 -2.39 -7.46 4.27
CA ALA A 61 -1.26 -7.43 5.20
C ALA A 61 -1.45 -6.31 6.24
N SER A 62 -0.88 -6.52 7.43
CA SER A 62 -0.85 -5.54 8.51
C SER A 62 0.56 -4.98 8.68
N LEU A 63 0.66 -3.73 9.15
CA LEU A 63 1.94 -3.17 9.57
C LEU A 63 2.42 -3.78 10.90
N ASP A 64 1.53 -4.45 11.63
CA ASP A 64 1.88 -5.16 12.86
C ASP A 64 2.28 -6.62 12.61
N ASP A 65 2.09 -7.13 11.39
CA ASP A 65 2.59 -8.43 10.93
C ASP A 65 3.75 -8.23 9.97
N HIS A 66 4.98 -8.28 10.52
CA HIS A 66 6.20 -8.06 9.74
C HIS A 66 6.38 -9.07 8.62
N GLN A 67 6.08 -10.35 8.86
CA GLN A 67 6.29 -11.40 7.85
C GLN A 67 5.29 -11.27 6.70
N GLY A 68 4.01 -10.99 7.01
CA GLY A 68 3.01 -10.66 5.99
C GLY A 68 3.39 -9.42 5.18
N LEU A 69 3.92 -8.39 5.84
CA LEU A 69 4.37 -7.16 5.17
C LEU A 69 5.57 -7.41 4.25
N VAL A 70 6.57 -8.17 4.69
CA VAL A 70 7.71 -8.58 3.85
C VAL A 70 7.23 -9.39 2.63
N ALA A 71 6.30 -10.33 2.83
CA ALA A 71 5.72 -11.11 1.74
C ALA A 71 4.95 -10.24 0.73
N ALA A 72 4.26 -9.19 1.20
CA ALA A 72 3.62 -8.21 0.32
C ALA A 72 4.66 -7.39 -0.46
N VAL A 73 5.72 -6.90 0.20
CA VAL A 73 6.76 -6.09 -0.45
C VAL A 73 7.53 -6.89 -1.50
N LYS A 74 7.79 -8.18 -1.28
CA LYS A 74 8.48 -9.06 -2.27
C LYS A 74 7.75 -9.17 -3.61
N GLN A 75 6.48 -8.80 -3.69
CA GLN A 75 5.68 -8.87 -4.92
C GLN A 75 5.82 -7.63 -5.82
N VAL A 76 6.45 -6.55 -5.35
CA VAL A 76 6.46 -5.25 -6.04
C VAL A 76 7.87 -4.71 -6.27
N ASP A 77 8.01 -3.70 -7.12
CA ASP A 77 9.30 -3.04 -7.39
C ASP A 77 9.41 -1.69 -6.67
N VAL A 78 8.26 -1.06 -6.39
CA VAL A 78 8.15 0.27 -5.80
C VAL A 78 7.10 0.25 -4.70
N VAL A 79 7.40 0.90 -3.58
CA VAL A 79 6.45 1.11 -2.48
C VAL A 79 6.17 2.60 -2.32
N VAL A 80 4.89 2.98 -2.30
CA VAL A 80 4.43 4.36 -2.06
C VAL A 80 3.61 4.38 -0.77
N SER A 81 4.13 5.06 0.25
CA SER A 81 3.42 5.27 1.51
C SER A 81 2.61 6.57 1.45
N ALA A 82 1.28 6.46 1.57
CA ALA A 82 0.34 7.57 1.67
C ALA A 82 -0.40 7.59 3.02
N MET A 83 0.23 7.05 4.06
CA MET A 83 -0.33 6.99 5.41
C MET A 83 -0.53 8.40 5.97
N SER A 84 -1.73 8.70 6.46
CA SER A 84 -2.06 10.01 7.03
C SER A 84 -1.56 10.11 8.48
N GLY A 85 -0.80 11.16 8.79
CA GLY A 85 -0.33 11.46 10.14
C GLY A 85 -1.39 12.06 11.08
N VAL A 86 -2.61 12.30 10.60
CA VAL A 86 -3.61 13.15 11.27
C VAL A 86 -4.30 12.46 12.46
N HIS A 87 -4.30 11.13 12.54
CA HIS A 87 -4.95 10.45 13.66
C HIS A 87 -4.07 10.29 14.91
N PHE A 88 -2.73 10.19 14.78
CA PHE A 88 -1.82 10.09 15.93
C PHE A 88 -0.40 10.47 15.48
N ARG A 89 0.02 11.71 15.77
CA ARG A 89 1.31 12.26 15.27
C ARG A 89 2.54 11.45 15.72
N SER A 90 2.46 10.68 16.81
CA SER A 90 3.55 9.86 17.34
C SER A 90 3.52 8.38 16.93
N HIS A 91 2.36 7.84 16.51
CA HIS A 91 2.22 6.41 16.17
C HIS A 91 2.56 6.11 14.71
N ASN A 92 2.33 7.07 13.79
CA ASN A 92 2.59 6.83 12.36
C ASN A 92 4.09 6.77 12.02
N LEU A 93 4.97 7.42 12.80
CA LEU A 93 6.41 7.31 12.59
C LEU A 93 6.90 5.88 12.82
N HIS A 94 6.44 5.26 13.91
CA HIS A 94 6.74 3.86 14.22
C HIS A 94 6.22 2.90 13.14
N LEU A 95 5.01 3.14 12.63
CA LEU A 95 4.44 2.34 11.54
C LEU A 95 5.21 2.48 10.23
N GLN A 96 5.74 3.68 9.93
CA GLN A 96 6.63 3.87 8.78
C GLN A 96 7.97 3.16 8.96
N LEU A 97 8.52 3.11 10.18
CA LEU A 97 9.74 2.35 10.47
C LEU A 97 9.54 0.85 10.20
N LYS A 98 8.42 0.26 10.63
CA LYS A 98 8.10 -1.14 10.33
C LYS A 98 8.04 -1.41 8.81
N LEU A 99 7.47 -0.49 8.05
CA LEU A 99 7.45 -0.59 6.58
C LEU A 99 8.86 -0.51 5.99
N VAL A 100 9.72 0.37 6.49
CA VAL A 100 11.12 0.49 6.06
C VAL A 100 11.92 -0.77 6.39
N GLU A 101 11.72 -1.36 7.57
CA GLU A 101 12.34 -2.63 7.96
C GLU A 101 11.92 -3.76 7.03
N ALA A 102 10.62 -3.87 6.72
CA ALA A 102 10.12 -4.86 5.77
C ALA A 102 10.69 -4.65 4.35
N ILE A 103 10.81 -3.40 3.89
CA ILE A 103 11.45 -3.06 2.62
C ILE A 103 12.91 -3.50 2.59
N LYS A 104 13.65 -3.21 3.66
CA LYS A 104 15.05 -3.59 3.81
C LYS A 104 15.24 -5.10 3.78
N GLU A 105 14.39 -5.85 4.47
CA GLU A 105 14.45 -7.32 4.50
C GLU A 105 14.03 -7.95 3.16
N ALA A 106 13.04 -7.38 2.49
CA ALA A 106 12.56 -7.89 1.21
C ALA A 106 13.61 -7.74 0.09
N GLY A 107 14.39 -6.64 0.12
CA GLY A 107 15.59 -6.45 -0.71
C GLY A 107 15.33 -6.23 -2.21
N ASN A 108 14.07 -6.15 -2.64
CA ASN A 108 13.65 -6.07 -4.04
C ASN A 108 13.11 -4.69 -4.48
N VAL A 109 12.98 -3.73 -3.55
CA VAL A 109 12.51 -2.38 -3.87
C VAL A 109 13.63 -1.60 -4.55
N LYS A 110 13.34 -1.00 -5.70
CA LYS A 110 14.31 -0.25 -6.50
C LYS A 110 14.88 0.93 -5.70
N VAL A 111 16.21 1.05 -5.68
CA VAL A 111 16.90 2.27 -5.26
C VAL A 111 17.02 3.14 -6.50
N GLY A 112 16.44 4.35 -6.45
CA GLY A 112 16.40 5.29 -7.58
C GLY A 112 17.77 5.81 -7.98
#